data_AF-A0A7H4PYX5-F1
#
_entry.id   AF-A0A7H4PYX5-F1
#
_cell.length_a   1.000
_cell.length_b   1.000
_cell.length_c   1.000
_cell.angle_alpha   90.00
_cell.angle_beta   90.00
_cell.angle_gamma   90.00
#
_symmetry.space_group_name_H-M   'P 1'
#
loop_
_entity.id
_entity.type
_entity.pdbx_description
1 polymer ?
#
loop_
_entity_poly.entity_id
_entity_poly.type
_entity_poly.pdbx_seq_one_letter_code
_entity_poly.pdbx_strand_id
1 'polypeptide(L)'
;MYFTDDSLRPETQQPLIIQAAPCGPQWLPGDSDDVPVTMVSHQRQKAVDCHNAGATVFHVKMREADGKGSRRMFMFNEMLDRLRATVPRRVLQTGF
;
A
#
# COMPACT_ATOMS: atom_id res chain seq x y z
N MET A 1 6.08 25.16 12.27
CA MET A 1 7.09 24.22 11.74
C MET A 1 8.40 24.99 11.61
N TYR A 2 9.52 24.43 12.04
CA TYR A 2 10.84 25.08 11.96
C TYR A 2 11.57 24.55 10.72
N PHE A 3 11.91 25.45 9.80
CA PHE A 3 12.64 25.13 8.57
C PHE A 3 13.99 25.84 8.62
N THR A 4 15.08 25.10 8.36
CA THR A 4 16.40 25.70 8.14
C THR A 4 16.54 26.14 6.69
N ASP A 5 17.54 26.98 6.40
CA ASP A 5 17.91 27.31 5.03
C ASP A 5 18.07 26.03 4.20
N ASP A 6 17.58 26.08 2.95
CA ASP A 6 17.59 24.99 1.98
C ASP A 6 16.87 23.68 2.36
N SER A 7 16.14 23.63 3.48
CA SER A 7 15.43 22.40 3.94
C SER A 7 14.33 21.86 3.01
N LEU A 8 13.93 22.64 2.00
CA LEU A 8 12.95 22.23 0.98
C LEU A 8 13.60 21.64 -0.28
N ARG A 9 14.93 21.66 -0.37
CA ARG A 9 15.65 21.10 -1.51
C ARG A 9 15.84 19.59 -1.31
N PRO A 10 15.44 18.72 -2.25
CA PRO A 10 15.56 17.27 -2.09
C PRO A 10 16.98 16.80 -1.74
N GLU A 11 18.00 17.46 -2.28
CA GLU A 11 19.41 17.14 -2.05
C GLU A 11 19.90 17.38 -0.61
N THR A 12 19.17 18.15 0.20
CA THR A 12 19.50 18.40 1.61
C THR A 12 18.63 17.60 2.59
N GLN A 13 17.64 16.86 2.08
CA GLN A 13 16.74 16.07 2.89
C GLN A 13 17.33 14.71 3.25
N GLN A 14 17.02 14.22 4.45
CA GLN A 14 17.33 12.84 4.82
C GLN A 14 16.52 11.86 3.96
N PRO A 15 17.03 10.64 3.70
CA PRO A 15 16.28 9.61 2.98
C PRO A 15 14.88 9.42 3.57
N LEU A 16 13.85 9.56 2.72
CA LEU A 16 12.46 9.48 3.12
C LEU A 16 11.93 8.05 2.99
N ILE A 17 11.26 7.55 4.03
CA ILE A 17 10.47 6.34 3.96
C ILE A 17 9.08 6.69 3.43
N ILE A 18 8.67 6.04 2.34
CA ILE A 18 7.34 6.20 1.75
C ILE A 18 6.52 4.94 2.06
N GLN A 19 5.44 5.13 2.81
CA GLN A 19 4.46 4.09 3.12
C GLN A 19 3.20 4.26 2.27
N ALA A 20 2.90 3.26 1.44
CA ALA A 20 1.71 3.24 0.60
C ALA A 20 0.59 2.39 1.24
N ALA A 21 -0.65 2.86 1.18
CA ALA A 21 -1.84 2.18 1.69
C ALA A 21 -2.93 2.02 0.60
N PRO A 22 -2.66 1.24 -0.47
CA PRO A 22 -3.48 1.26 -1.69
C PRO A 22 -4.89 0.67 -1.54
N CYS A 23 -5.14 -0.12 -0.48
CA CYS A 23 -6.37 -0.91 -0.33
C CYS A 23 -7.16 -0.54 0.95
N GLY A 24 -6.91 0.62 1.54
CA GLY A 24 -7.56 1.05 2.79
C GLY A 24 -9.09 1.11 2.67
N PRO A 25 -9.87 0.65 3.66
CA PRO A 25 -11.32 0.39 3.53
C PRO A 25 -12.21 1.64 3.52
N GLN A 26 -11.63 2.84 3.65
CA GLN A 26 -12.36 4.10 3.79
C GLN A 26 -13.24 4.41 2.57
N TRP A 27 -12.74 4.14 1.37
CA TRP A 27 -13.42 4.41 0.11
C TRP A 27 -14.14 3.16 -0.41
N LEU A 28 -15.33 3.31 -0.97
CA LEU A 28 -16.09 2.26 -1.64
C LEU A 28 -15.88 2.33 -3.16
N PRO A 29 -16.18 1.25 -3.91
CA PRO A 29 -15.98 1.24 -5.37
C PRO A 29 -16.76 2.31 -6.14
N GLY A 30 -17.78 2.92 -5.54
CA GLY A 30 -18.51 4.05 -6.13
C GLY A 30 -17.82 5.41 -5.96
N ASP A 31 -16.83 5.52 -5.07
CA ASP A 31 -16.18 6.80 -4.76
C ASP A 31 -15.05 7.14 -5.75
N SER A 32 -14.48 6.14 -6.44
CA SER A 32 -13.48 6.30 -7.49
C SER A 32 -13.46 5.05 -8.38
N ASP A 33 -13.15 5.25 -9.66
CA ASP A 33 -12.92 4.21 -10.66
C ASP A 33 -11.66 3.35 -10.39
N ASP A 34 -10.77 3.79 -9.50
CA ASP A 34 -9.47 3.15 -9.23
C ASP A 34 -9.42 2.36 -7.91
N VAL A 35 -10.55 2.16 -7.23
CA VAL A 35 -10.58 1.41 -5.96
C VAL A 35 -10.36 -0.09 -6.21
N PRO A 36 -9.27 -0.70 -5.66
CA PRO A 36 -8.96 -2.09 -5.95
C PRO A 36 -9.80 -3.06 -5.09
N VAL A 37 -10.77 -3.74 -5.70
CA VAL A 37 -11.64 -4.71 -4.99
C VAL A 37 -11.14 -6.15 -5.12
N THR A 38 -10.73 -6.56 -6.32
CA THR A 38 -10.31 -7.93 -6.58
C THR A 38 -8.89 -8.16 -6.06
N MET A 39 -8.70 -9.20 -5.23
CA MET A 39 -7.42 -9.44 -4.55
C MET A 39 -6.25 -9.65 -5.53
N VAL A 40 -6.40 -10.57 -6.49
CA VAL A 40 -5.30 -10.94 -7.38
C VAL A 40 -5.09 -9.91 -8.49
N SER A 41 -6.16 -9.47 -9.16
CA SER A 41 -6.00 -8.59 -10.33
C SER A 41 -5.73 -7.14 -9.94
N HIS A 42 -6.36 -6.59 -8.90
CA HIS A 42 -6.24 -5.16 -8.59
C HIS A 42 -5.44 -4.88 -7.31
N GLN A 43 -5.76 -5.52 -6.17
CA GLN A 43 -5.10 -5.19 -4.89
C GLN A 43 -3.59 -5.51 -4.92
N ARG A 44 -3.20 -6.69 -5.44
CA ARG A 44 -1.78 -7.04 -5.63
C ARG A 44 -1.09 -6.10 -6.62
N GLN A 45 -1.73 -5.82 -7.76
CA GLN A 45 -1.13 -4.99 -8.80
C GLN A 45 -0.86 -3.57 -8.29
N LYS A 46 -1.79 -2.99 -7.52
CA LYS A 46 -1.57 -1.67 -6.90
C LYS A 46 -0.37 -1.64 -5.97
N ALA A 47 -0.12 -2.70 -5.21
CA ALA A 47 1.10 -2.78 -4.39
C ALA A 47 2.37 -2.82 -5.25
N VAL A 48 2.35 -3.52 -6.39
CA VAL A 48 3.45 -3.52 -7.37
C VAL A 48 3.63 -2.14 -7.99
N ASP A 49 2.56 -1.45 -8.34
CA ASP A 49 2.63 -0.11 -8.92
C ASP A 49 3.22 0.88 -7.91
N CYS A 50 2.78 0.84 -6.65
CA CYS A 50 3.35 1.63 -5.57
C CYS A 50 4.85 1.31 -5.33
N HIS A 51 5.25 0.04 -5.44
CA HIS A 51 6.64 -0.36 -5.37
C HIS A 51 7.49 0.26 -6.48
N ASN A 52 7.01 0.17 -7.71
CA ASN A 52 7.68 0.72 -8.88
C ASN A 52 7.77 2.26 -8.81
N ALA A 53 6.82 2.90 -8.13
CA ALA A 53 6.82 4.33 -7.84
C ALA A 53 7.75 4.74 -6.66
N GLY A 54 8.41 3.79 -5.98
CA GLY A 54 9.40 4.06 -4.94
C GLY A 54 8.95 3.79 -3.50
N ALA A 55 7.76 3.25 -3.26
CA ALA A 55 7.33 2.89 -1.91
C ALA A 55 8.19 1.76 -1.33
N THR A 56 8.58 1.92 -0.06
CA THR A 56 9.41 0.96 0.68
C THR A 56 8.64 0.20 1.76
N VAL A 57 7.46 0.72 2.14
CA VAL A 57 6.55 0.13 3.12
C VAL A 57 5.14 0.03 2.52
N PHE A 58 4.47 -1.11 2.72
CA PHE A 58 3.08 -1.31 2.30
C PHE A 58 2.20 -1.57 3.51
N HIS A 59 1.19 -0.72 3.71
CA HIS A 59 0.14 -0.96 4.68
C HIS A 59 -0.92 -1.86 4.05
N VAL A 60 -0.89 -3.13 4.42
CA VAL A 60 -1.67 -4.18 3.78
C VAL A 60 -3.05 -4.24 4.41
N LYS A 61 -4.08 -3.99 3.58
CA LYS A 61 -5.50 -4.17 3.89
C LYS A 61 -6.13 -4.99 2.79
N MET A 62 -7.01 -5.92 3.15
CA MET A 62 -7.74 -6.74 2.17
C MET A 62 -9.17 -6.23 2.02
N ARG A 63 -9.75 -6.45 0.85
CA ARG A 63 -11.19 -6.25 0.60
C ARG A 63 -11.89 -7.55 0.23
N GLU A 64 -13.15 -7.65 0.63
CA GLU A 64 -14.09 -8.66 0.16
C GLU A 64 -14.65 -8.26 -1.22
N ALA A 65 -15.38 -9.17 -1.86
CA ALA A 65 -15.99 -8.94 -3.18
C ALA A 65 -17.03 -7.80 -3.19
N ASP A 66 -17.64 -7.49 -2.05
CA ASP A 66 -18.57 -6.35 -1.88
C ASP A 66 -17.84 -5.01 -1.68
N GLY A 67 -16.50 -5.02 -1.76
CA GLY A 67 -15.65 -3.85 -1.57
C GLY A 67 -15.37 -3.50 -0.12
N LYS A 68 -16.00 -4.13 0.88
CA LYS A 68 -15.71 -3.81 2.29
C LYS A 68 -14.35 -4.35 2.73
N GLY A 69 -13.79 -3.74 3.78
CA GLY A 69 -12.57 -4.23 4.41
C GLY A 69 -12.73 -5.65 4.97
N SER A 70 -11.82 -6.53 4.62
CA SER A 70 -11.73 -7.89 5.15
C SER A 70 -10.87 -7.93 6.41
N ARG A 71 -11.22 -8.84 7.32
CA ARG A 71 -10.42 -9.24 8.50
C ARG A 71 -10.06 -10.73 8.49
N ARG A 72 -10.27 -11.41 7.36
CA ARG A 72 -10.09 -12.85 7.23
C ARG A 72 -8.60 -13.18 7.15
N MET A 73 -8.07 -13.82 8.20
CA MET A 73 -6.62 -14.06 8.32
C MET A 73 -6.01 -14.81 7.13
N PHE A 74 -6.70 -15.79 6.56
CA PHE A 74 -6.15 -16.54 5.42
C PHE A 74 -5.97 -15.65 4.18
N MET A 75 -6.82 -14.62 3.96
CA MET A 75 -6.64 -13.68 2.84
C MET A 75 -5.40 -12.83 3.04
N PHE A 76 -5.13 -12.41 4.28
CA PHE A 76 -3.89 -11.71 4.61
C PHE A 76 -2.69 -12.61 4.36
N ASN A 77 -2.69 -13.86 4.83
CA ASN A 77 -1.60 -14.80 4.60
C ASN A 77 -1.35 -14.99 3.10
N GLU A 78 -2.40 -15.23 2.32
CA GLU A 78 -2.29 -15.40 0.87
C GLU A 78 -1.71 -14.15 0.18
N MET A 79 -2.20 -12.95 0.53
CA MET A 79 -1.66 -11.72 -0.04
C MET A 79 -0.20 -11.50 0.37
N LEU A 80 0.16 -11.71 1.64
CA LEU A 80 1.52 -11.51 2.12
C LEU A 80 2.51 -12.42 1.39
N ASP A 81 2.15 -13.69 1.18
CA ASP A 81 2.98 -14.63 0.43
C ASP A 81 3.15 -14.22 -1.03
N ARG A 82 2.08 -13.75 -1.67
CA ARG A 82 2.12 -13.20 -3.04
C ARG A 82 3.00 -11.96 -3.12
N LEU A 83 2.85 -11.02 -2.19
CA LEU A 83 3.60 -9.76 -2.16
C LEU A 83 5.09 -10.00 -1.91
N ARG A 84 5.45 -10.96 -1.05
CA ARG A 84 6.86 -11.34 -0.84
C ARG A 84 7.55 -11.76 -2.13
N ALA A 85 6.83 -12.42 -3.03
CA ALA A 85 7.36 -12.83 -4.33
C ALA A 85 7.44 -11.66 -5.33
N THR A 86 6.46 -10.76 -5.34
CA THR A 86 6.37 -9.69 -6.35
C THR A 86 7.08 -8.40 -6.00
N VAL A 87 7.22 -8.07 -4.70
CA VAL A 87 7.86 -6.85 -4.20
C VAL A 87 8.93 -7.18 -3.15
N PRO A 88 10.02 -7.86 -3.54
CA PRO A 88 11.01 -8.37 -2.59
C PRO A 88 11.71 -7.25 -1.80
N ARG A 89 12.15 -7.57 -0.58
CA ARG A 89 12.88 -6.66 0.33
C ARG A 89 12.10 -5.39 0.71
N ARG A 90 10.80 -5.53 0.96
CA ARG A 90 9.91 -4.44 1.38
C ARG A 90 9.26 -4.76 2.71
N VAL A 91 8.94 -3.73 3.49
CA VAL A 91 8.25 -3.89 4.77
C VAL A 91 6.76 -4.04 4.50
N LEU A 92 6.17 -5.15 4.92
CA LEU A 92 4.73 -5.39 4.86
C LEU A 92 4.15 -5.15 6.26
N GLN A 93 3.43 -4.05 6.43
CA GLN A 93 2.78 -3.69 7.68
C GLN A 93 1.34 -4.21 7.68
N THR A 94 1.02 -5.09 8.62
CA THR A 94 -0.35 -5.53 8.92
C THR A 94 -0.81 -4.94 10.25
N GLY A 95 -2.08 -4.53 10.35
CA GLY A 95 -2.64 -3.94 11.56
C GLY A 95 -3.87 -3.09 11.24
N PHE A 96 -4.66 -2.73 12.26
CA PHE A 96 -5.82 -1.84 12.09
C PHE A 96 -5.38 -0.39 11.83
#